data_AF-A0A075LVJ0-F1
#
_entry.id   AF-A0A075LVJ0-F1
#
_cell.length_a   1.000
_cell.length_b   1.000
_cell.length_c   1.000
_cell.angle_alpha   90.00
_cell.angle_beta   90.00
_cell.angle_gamma   90.00
#
_symmetry.space_group_name_H-M   'P 1'
#
loop_
_entity.id
_entity.type
_entity.pdbx_description
1 polymer ?
#
loop_
_entity_poly.entity_id
_entity_poly.type
_entity_poly.pdbx_seq_one_letter_code
_entity_poly.pdbx_strand_id
1 'polypeptide(L)'
;MLFYIGLGIVVLLSIYCWFGIKKAYEKGKTLPLRVSIAIWISDTVHFLLVLSASRQGIWPLSINKTVALVIGVVMGGVGLFIMLVGMLEFHSFKKMSGMDTSKLIITGIYRYSRNPQYTGWFLALLGISIAGRSLLALLLTIALIIGIHLYNVKLEEPYLERIFGEEYLKYKESTSRYFGIPTRRNK
;
A
#
# COMPACT_ATOMS: atom_id res chain seq x y z
N MET A 1 26.99 -0.50 0.14
CA MET A 1 26.86 0.71 -0.71
C MET A 1 25.50 0.79 -1.40
N LEU A 2 25.12 -0.14 -2.28
CA LEU A 2 23.85 -0.11 -3.02
C LEU A 2 22.58 -0.02 -2.15
N PHE A 3 22.54 -0.72 -1.00
CA PHE A 3 21.41 -0.67 -0.07
C PHE A 3 21.13 0.75 0.45
N TYR A 4 22.17 1.47 0.86
CA TYR A 4 22.03 2.84 1.38
C TYR A 4 21.66 3.84 0.30
N ILE A 5 22.15 3.65 -0.93
CA ILE A 5 21.72 4.44 -2.09
C ILE A 5 20.22 4.23 -2.33
N GLY A 6 19.75 2.98 -2.32
CA GLY A 6 18.33 2.66 -2.45
C GLY A 6 17.49 3.30 -1.34
N LEU A 7 17.95 3.27 -0.10
CA LEU A 7 17.27 3.91 1.02
C LEU A 7 17.14 5.43 0.82
N GLY A 8 18.23 6.09 0.40
CA GLY A 8 18.21 7.51 0.06
C GLY A 8 17.24 7.84 -1.07
N ILE A 9 17.20 7.03 -2.13
CA ILE A 9 16.26 7.16 -3.25
C ILE A 9 14.81 7.09 -2.73
N VAL A 10 14.48 6.08 -1.91
CA VAL A 10 13.12 5.91 -1.37
C VAL A 10 12.71 7.11 -0.53
N VAL A 11 13.58 7.63 0.34
CA VAL A 11 13.27 8.80 1.16
C VAL A 11 13.01 10.04 0.29
N LEU A 12 13.90 10.32 -0.67
CA LEU A 12 13.75 11.47 -1.56
C LEU A 12 12.49 11.36 -2.43
N LEU A 13 12.22 10.19 -3.00
CA LEU A 13 11.02 9.95 -3.78
C LEU A 13 9.75 10.01 -2.93
N SER A 14 9.78 9.52 -1.68
CA SER A 14 8.62 9.61 -0.78
C SER A 14 8.26 11.06 -0.46
N ILE A 15 9.28 11.91 -0.23
CA ILE A 15 9.09 13.35 -0.04
C ILE A 15 8.52 14.00 -1.31
N TYR A 16 9.12 13.71 -2.47
CA TYR A 16 8.63 14.21 -3.76
C TYR A 16 7.17 13.81 -4.03
N CYS A 17 6.85 12.53 -3.83
CA CYS A 17 5.52 11.98 -4.02
C CYS A 17 4.52 12.64 -3.07
N TRP A 18 4.86 12.78 -1.78
CA TRP A 18 3.99 13.42 -0.80
C TRP A 18 3.54 14.82 -1.24
N PHE A 19 4.49 15.68 -1.60
CA PHE A 19 4.16 17.05 -2.04
C PHE A 19 3.48 17.07 -3.42
N GLY A 20 3.87 16.18 -4.33
CA GLY A 20 3.26 16.05 -5.65
C GLY A 20 1.79 15.64 -5.58
N ILE A 21 1.49 14.62 -4.78
CA ILE A 21 0.14 14.13 -4.49
C ILE A 21 -0.67 15.23 -3.81
N LYS A 22 -0.17 15.78 -2.70
CA LYS A 22 -0.86 16.82 -1.94
C LYS A 22 -1.27 17.99 -2.84
N LYS A 23 -0.35 18.49 -3.66
CA LYS A 23 -0.60 19.59 -4.61
C LYS A 23 -1.68 19.27 -5.65
N ALA A 24 -1.76 18.02 -6.12
CA ALA A 24 -2.78 17.60 -7.09
C ALA A 24 -4.15 17.45 -6.41
N TYR A 25 -4.19 16.75 -5.28
CA TYR A 25 -5.40 16.43 -4.53
C TYR A 25 -6.04 17.66 -3.90
N GLU A 26 -5.26 18.60 -3.37
CA GLU A 26 -5.75 19.91 -2.89
C GLU A 26 -6.39 20.77 -3.99
N LYS A 27 -6.20 20.43 -5.27
CA LYS A 27 -6.87 21.08 -6.40
C LYS A 27 -7.99 20.24 -6.99
N GLY A 28 -8.31 19.09 -6.38
CA GLY A 28 -9.29 18.13 -6.93
C GLY A 28 -8.84 17.49 -8.25
N LYS A 29 -7.54 17.50 -8.56
CA LYS A 29 -6.99 16.96 -9.81
C LYS A 29 -6.45 15.55 -9.61
N THR A 30 -6.50 14.75 -10.68
CA THR A 30 -5.82 13.45 -10.76
C THR A 30 -4.30 13.62 -10.68
N LEU A 31 -3.61 12.53 -10.38
CA LEU A 31 -2.14 12.53 -10.30
C LEU A 31 -1.53 12.75 -11.69
N PRO A 32 -0.52 13.64 -11.81
CA PRO A 32 0.25 13.75 -13.03
C PRO A 32 1.14 12.51 -13.21
N LEU A 33 1.38 12.12 -14.48
CA LEU A 33 2.16 10.94 -14.85
C LEU A 33 3.50 10.84 -14.11
N ARG A 34 4.26 11.94 -14.02
CA ARG A 34 5.56 11.98 -13.32
C ARG A 34 5.48 11.61 -11.84
N VAL A 35 4.41 12.01 -11.15
CA VAL A 35 4.21 11.66 -9.73
C VAL A 35 3.80 10.19 -9.63
N SER A 36 2.94 9.71 -10.52
CA SER A 36 2.55 8.30 -10.57
C SER A 36 3.76 7.39 -10.81
N ILE A 37 4.62 7.72 -11.79
CA ILE A 37 5.86 6.98 -12.06
C ILE A 37 6.78 7.00 -10.84
N ALA A 38 6.93 8.15 -10.17
CA ALA A 38 7.77 8.26 -8.98
C ALA A 38 7.27 7.36 -7.83
N ILE A 39 5.95 7.22 -7.65
CA ILE A 39 5.36 6.29 -6.67
C ILE A 39 5.77 4.86 -7.01
N TRP A 40 5.55 4.42 -8.27
CA TRP A 40 5.90 3.06 -8.69
C TRP A 40 7.40 2.75 -8.54
N ILE A 41 8.27 3.70 -8.87
CA ILE A 41 9.71 3.56 -8.65
C ILE A 41 10.01 3.46 -7.14
N SER A 42 9.44 4.35 -6.33
CA SER A 42 9.63 4.35 -4.88
C SER A 42 9.23 3.02 -4.25
N ASP A 43 8.03 2.52 -4.58
CA ASP A 43 7.50 1.26 -4.05
C ASP A 43 8.32 0.06 -4.51
N THR A 44 8.78 0.05 -5.76
CA THR A 44 9.65 -1.00 -6.30
C THR A 44 11.01 -1.02 -5.59
N VAL A 45 11.64 0.14 -5.43
CA VAL A 45 12.92 0.23 -4.72
C VAL A 45 12.74 -0.17 -3.25
N HIS A 46 11.66 0.26 -2.60
CA HIS A 46 11.36 -0.13 -1.22
C HIS A 46 11.17 -1.66 -1.08
N PHE A 47 10.42 -2.28 -1.99
CA PHE A 47 10.29 -3.74 -2.04
C PHE A 47 11.65 -4.45 -2.14
N LEU A 48 12.52 -3.98 -3.04
CA LEU A 48 13.85 -4.56 -3.22
C LEU A 48 14.72 -4.38 -1.97
N LEU A 49 14.58 -3.27 -1.24
CA LEU A 49 15.26 -3.08 0.05
C LEU A 49 14.76 -4.07 1.10
N VAL A 50 13.44 -4.25 1.24
CA VAL A 50 12.86 -5.22 2.18
C VAL A 50 13.31 -6.64 1.84
N LEU A 51 13.26 -7.02 0.56
CA LEU A 51 13.71 -8.34 0.09
C LEU A 51 15.21 -8.55 0.34
N SER A 52 16.03 -7.53 0.08
CA SER A 52 17.47 -7.56 0.31
C SER A 52 17.81 -7.68 1.81
N ALA A 53 17.15 -6.90 2.67
CA ALA A 53 17.32 -6.96 4.12
C ALA A 53 16.85 -8.30 4.70
N SER A 54 15.76 -8.85 4.16
CA SER A 54 15.21 -10.17 4.51
C SER A 54 16.18 -11.28 4.12
N ARG A 55 16.68 -11.29 2.88
CA ARG A 55 17.65 -12.29 2.39
C ARG A 55 18.96 -12.28 3.19
N GLN A 56 19.42 -11.10 3.59
CA GLN A 56 20.65 -10.96 4.39
C GLN A 56 20.45 -11.29 5.88
N GLY A 57 19.21 -11.37 6.37
CA GLY A 57 18.92 -11.63 7.78
C GLY A 57 19.50 -10.57 8.72
N ILE A 58 19.57 -9.31 8.28
CA ILE A 58 20.17 -8.21 9.05
C ILE A 58 19.40 -8.02 10.36
N TRP A 59 20.12 -8.04 11.48
CA TRP A 59 19.56 -8.03 12.84
C TRP A 59 18.54 -9.16 13.03
N PRO A 60 19.02 -10.41 13.14
CA PRO A 60 18.16 -11.57 13.07
C PRO A 60 17.20 -11.64 14.26
N LEU A 61 15.94 -11.99 13.98
CA LEU A 61 14.92 -12.29 14.97
C LEU A 61 15.12 -13.71 15.50
N SER A 62 14.93 -13.90 16.81
CA SER A 62 15.03 -15.19 17.51
C SER A 62 13.79 -16.07 17.26
N ILE A 63 13.52 -16.38 16.00
CA ILE A 63 12.42 -17.25 15.55
C ILE A 63 13.02 -18.50 14.91
N ASN A 64 12.41 -19.66 15.15
CA ASN A 64 12.78 -20.91 14.47
C ASN A 64 12.71 -20.72 12.93
N LYS A 65 13.76 -21.15 12.22
CA LYS A 65 13.90 -20.91 10.78
C LYS A 65 12.76 -21.52 9.96
N THR A 66 12.37 -22.76 10.25
CA THR A 66 11.31 -23.45 9.51
C THR A 66 9.95 -22.81 9.78
N VAL A 67 9.66 -22.50 11.05
CA VAL A 67 8.43 -21.82 11.46
C VAL A 67 8.33 -20.45 10.78
N ALA A 68 9.40 -19.66 10.83
CA ALA A 68 9.48 -18.36 10.18
C ALA A 68 9.25 -18.44 8.67
N LEU A 69 9.87 -19.42 8.00
CA LEU A 69 9.71 -19.62 6.56
C LEU A 69 8.26 -19.99 6.21
N VAL A 70 7.66 -20.95 6.91
CA VAL A 70 6.28 -21.40 6.64
C VAL A 70 5.29 -20.25 6.85
N ILE A 71 5.35 -19.59 8.02
CA ILE A 71 4.46 -18.45 8.32
C ILE A 71 4.68 -17.33 7.30
N GLY A 72 5.94 -16.99 7.01
CA GLY A 72 6.28 -15.92 6.08
C GLY A 72 5.81 -16.19 4.66
N VAL A 73 5.94 -17.41 4.15
CA VAL A 73 5.47 -17.80 2.81
C VAL A 73 3.94 -17.81 2.73
N VAL A 74 3.25 -18.38 3.72
CA VAL A 74 1.78 -18.38 3.75
C VAL A 74 1.24 -16.96 3.83
N MET A 75 1.75 -16.17 4.78
CA MET A 75 1.33 -14.78 4.95
C MET A 75 1.68 -13.94 3.71
N GLY A 76 2.86 -14.15 3.15
CA GLY A 76 3.33 -13.51 1.92
C GLY A 76 2.43 -13.80 0.72
N GLY A 77 2.10 -15.08 0.51
CA GLY A 77 1.24 -15.54 -0.58
C GLY A 77 -0.19 -15.02 -0.46
N VAL A 78 -0.78 -15.07 0.75
CA VAL A 78 -2.11 -14.50 1.00
C VAL A 78 -2.12 -12.98 0.76
N GLY A 79 -1.09 -12.28 1.23
CA GLY A 79 -0.95 -10.84 1.01
C GLY A 79 -0.84 -10.48 -0.47
N LEU A 80 0.00 -11.20 -1.21
CA LEU A 80 0.15 -11.01 -2.65
C LEU A 80 -1.16 -11.27 -3.40
N PHE A 81 -1.88 -12.33 -3.04
CA PHE A 81 -3.18 -12.63 -3.64
C PHE A 81 -4.19 -11.49 -3.43
N ILE A 82 -4.34 -11.02 -2.18
CA ILE A 82 -5.22 -9.89 -1.84
C ILE A 82 -4.82 -8.64 -2.63
N MET A 83 -3.51 -8.35 -2.71
CA MET A 83 -3.00 -7.19 -3.43
C MET A 83 -3.39 -7.23 -4.91
N LEU A 84 -3.17 -8.38 -5.56
CA LEU A 84 -3.45 -8.55 -6.98
C LEU A 84 -4.95 -8.48 -7.27
N VAL A 85 -5.80 -9.11 -6.45
CA VAL A 85 -7.26 -9.00 -6.59
C VAL A 85 -7.72 -7.54 -6.44
N GLY A 86 -7.16 -6.80 -5.48
CA GLY A 86 -7.42 -5.36 -5.33
C GLY A 86 -7.00 -4.55 -6.57
N MET A 87 -5.81 -4.80 -7.10
CA MET A 87 -5.32 -4.11 -8.30
C MET A 87 -6.17 -4.43 -9.55
N LEU A 88 -6.63 -5.67 -9.69
CA LEU A 88 -7.43 -6.10 -10.84
C LEU A 88 -8.81 -5.43 -10.88
N GLU A 89 -9.40 -5.11 -9.72
CA GLU A 89 -10.70 -4.42 -9.65
C GLU A 89 -10.69 -3.04 -10.35
N PHE A 90 -9.52 -2.42 -10.53
CA PHE A 90 -9.42 -1.15 -11.26
C PHE A 90 -9.66 -1.27 -12.77
N HIS A 91 -9.42 -2.45 -13.37
CA HIS A 91 -9.52 -2.71 -14.81
C HIS A 91 -8.72 -1.72 -15.71
N SER A 92 -7.84 -0.90 -15.13
CA SER A 92 -7.08 0.14 -15.80
C SER A 92 -5.89 0.58 -14.96
N PHE A 93 -4.70 0.58 -15.57
CA PHE A 93 -3.48 1.06 -14.94
C PHE A 93 -3.59 2.55 -14.55
N LYS A 94 -4.28 3.37 -15.36
CA LYS A 94 -4.48 4.79 -15.06
C LYS A 94 -5.31 5.00 -13.80
N LYS A 95 -6.36 4.19 -13.62
CA LYS A 95 -7.21 4.25 -12.42
C LYS A 95 -6.46 3.79 -11.19
N MET A 96 -5.78 2.64 -11.28
CA MET A 96 -4.94 2.12 -10.20
C MET A 96 -3.84 3.11 -9.78
N SER A 97 -3.29 3.88 -10.73
CA SER A 97 -2.23 4.86 -10.47
C SER A 97 -2.75 6.26 -10.10
N GLY A 98 -4.05 6.43 -9.85
CA GLY A 98 -4.64 7.73 -9.51
C GLY A 98 -4.59 8.78 -10.63
N MET A 99 -4.26 8.38 -11.86
CA MET A 99 -4.25 9.25 -13.05
C MET A 99 -5.64 9.42 -13.67
N ASP A 100 -6.59 8.56 -13.30
CA ASP A 100 -7.99 8.58 -13.72
C ASP A 100 -8.90 8.28 -12.52
N THR A 101 -9.76 9.24 -12.17
CA THR A 101 -10.74 9.12 -11.09
C THR A 101 -12.17 9.32 -11.60
N SER A 102 -12.44 8.88 -12.82
CA SER A 102 -13.77 8.98 -13.45
C SER A 102 -14.86 8.16 -12.76
N LYS A 103 -14.50 7.16 -11.95
CA LYS A 103 -15.44 6.28 -11.27
C LYS A 103 -14.88 5.81 -9.93
N LEU A 104 -15.71 5.88 -8.89
CA LEU A 104 -15.40 5.29 -7.59
C LEU A 104 -15.51 3.76 -7.64
N ILE A 105 -14.53 3.06 -7.05
CA ILE A 105 -14.50 1.60 -7.02
C ILE A 105 -14.96 1.10 -5.66
N ILE A 106 -16.12 0.43 -5.67
CA ILE A 106 -16.80 -0.09 -4.46
C ILE A 106 -17.24 -1.55 -4.64
N THR A 107 -16.77 -2.22 -5.69
CA THR A 107 -17.17 -3.60 -6.08
C THR A 107 -16.09 -4.62 -5.75
N GLY A 108 -16.43 -5.91 -5.88
CA GLY A 108 -15.51 -7.00 -5.58
C GLY A 108 -14.92 -6.92 -4.17
N ILE A 109 -13.60 -7.02 -4.08
CA ILE A 109 -12.87 -6.99 -2.81
C ILE A 109 -12.99 -5.64 -2.08
N TYR A 110 -13.30 -4.56 -2.80
CA TYR A 110 -13.49 -3.23 -2.21
C TYR A 110 -14.74 -3.13 -1.31
N ARG A 111 -15.64 -4.13 -1.34
CA ARG A 111 -16.77 -4.17 -0.38
C ARG A 111 -16.32 -4.46 1.04
N TYR A 112 -15.17 -5.10 1.23
CA TYR A 112 -14.65 -5.53 2.54
C TYR A 112 -13.55 -4.59 3.08
N SER A 113 -13.01 -3.74 2.20
CA SER A 113 -11.89 -2.88 2.47
C SER A 113 -11.89 -1.71 1.50
N ARG A 114 -11.64 -0.50 1.98
CA ARG A 114 -11.38 0.65 1.09
C ARG A 114 -9.98 0.63 0.49
N ASN A 115 -9.08 -0.20 1.03
CA ASN A 115 -7.67 -0.28 0.67
C ASN A 115 -7.15 -1.75 0.62
N PRO A 116 -7.80 -2.65 -0.12
CA PRO A 116 -7.42 -4.07 -0.14
C PRO A 116 -6.03 -4.26 -0.72
N GLN A 117 -5.67 -3.50 -1.76
CA GLN A 117 -4.36 -3.54 -2.39
C GLN A 117 -3.24 -3.18 -1.40
N TYR A 118 -3.42 -2.15 -0.58
CA TYR A 118 -2.44 -1.77 0.43
C TYR A 118 -2.37 -2.80 1.56
N THR A 119 -3.52 -3.34 1.98
CA THR A 119 -3.55 -4.34 3.06
C THR A 119 -2.87 -5.64 2.64
N GLY A 120 -3.10 -6.09 1.40
CA GLY A 120 -2.38 -7.20 0.80
C GLY A 120 -0.89 -6.94 0.72
N TRP A 121 -0.50 -5.73 0.31
CA TRP A 121 0.91 -5.34 0.25
C TRP A 121 1.61 -5.33 1.61
N PHE A 122 0.94 -4.82 2.65
CA PHE A 122 1.45 -4.87 4.03
C PHE A 122 1.70 -6.31 4.48
N LEU A 123 0.72 -7.20 4.22
CA LEU A 123 0.81 -8.60 4.59
C LEU A 123 1.92 -9.32 3.81
N ALA A 124 2.10 -8.99 2.53
CA ALA A 124 3.17 -9.53 1.68
C ALA A 124 4.56 -9.18 2.23
N LEU A 125 4.80 -7.90 2.54
CA LEU A 125 6.08 -7.42 3.06
C LEU A 125 6.37 -7.91 4.49
N LEU A 126 5.34 -8.02 5.33
CA LEU A 126 5.46 -8.67 6.63
C LEU A 126 5.87 -10.14 6.46
N GLY A 127 5.30 -10.84 5.48
CA GLY A 127 5.62 -12.24 5.16
C GLY A 127 7.08 -12.41 4.79
N ILE A 128 7.58 -11.54 3.91
CA ILE A 128 8.98 -11.48 3.50
C ILE A 128 9.89 -11.20 4.71
N SER A 129 9.50 -10.25 5.57
CA SER A 129 10.29 -9.87 6.75
C SER A 129 10.42 -11.02 7.76
N ILE A 130 9.31 -11.74 8.00
CA ILE A 130 9.29 -12.92 8.89
C ILE A 130 10.08 -14.07 8.27
N ALA A 131 9.89 -14.39 6.98
CA ALA A 131 10.60 -15.47 6.31
C ALA A 131 12.14 -15.32 6.38
N GLY A 132 12.64 -14.09 6.22
CA GLY A 132 14.05 -13.77 6.37
C GLY A 132 14.53 -13.60 7.81
N ARG A 133 13.60 -13.60 8.78
CA ARG A 133 13.85 -13.31 10.20
C ARG A 133 14.66 -12.01 10.38
N SER A 134 14.37 -10.98 9.59
CA SER A 134 15.18 -9.76 9.54
C SER A 134 14.43 -8.62 10.24
N LEU A 135 14.98 -8.14 11.36
CA LEU A 135 14.41 -6.97 12.05
C LEU A 135 14.50 -5.73 11.17
N LEU A 136 15.55 -5.56 10.37
CA LEU A 136 15.64 -4.43 9.45
C LEU A 136 14.54 -4.47 8.37
N ALA A 137 14.27 -5.64 7.79
CA ALA A 137 13.17 -5.80 6.83
C ALA A 137 11.81 -5.48 7.47
N LEU A 138 11.61 -5.91 8.72
CA LEU A 138 10.40 -5.61 9.49
C LEU A 138 10.24 -4.11 9.76
N LEU A 139 11.32 -3.42 10.16
CA LEU A 139 11.30 -1.97 10.40
C LEU A 139 11.00 -1.18 9.12
N LEU A 140 11.59 -1.56 7.99
CA LEU A 140 11.26 -0.96 6.69
C LEU A 140 9.79 -1.17 6.33
N THR A 141 9.29 -2.38 6.53
CA THR A 141 7.86 -2.71 6.32
C THR A 141 6.94 -1.86 7.20
N ILE A 142 7.25 -1.72 8.49
CA ILE A 142 6.47 -0.88 9.41
C ILE A 142 6.50 0.59 8.98
N ALA A 143 7.67 1.10 8.57
CA ALA A 143 7.80 2.46 8.08
C ALA A 143 6.91 2.71 6.85
N LEU A 144 6.84 1.75 5.92
CA LEU A 144 5.94 1.83 4.77
C LEU A 144 4.47 1.80 5.18
N ILE A 145 4.08 0.91 6.10
CA ILE A 145 2.70 0.82 6.61
C ILE A 145 2.27 2.17 7.19
N ILE A 146 3.12 2.79 8.00
CA ILE A 146 2.86 4.12 8.57
C ILE A 146 2.76 5.17 7.46
N GLY A 147 3.68 5.16 6.49
CA GLY A 147 3.67 6.09 5.36
C GLY A 147 2.38 6.02 4.53
N ILE A 148 1.97 4.82 4.14
CA ILE A 148 0.74 4.59 3.37
C ILE A 148 -0.50 4.91 4.22
N HIS A 149 -0.50 4.58 5.52
CA HIS A 149 -1.60 4.98 6.42
C HIS A 149 -1.77 6.51 6.47
N LEU A 150 -0.66 7.24 6.60
CA LEU A 150 -0.68 8.71 6.59
C LEU A 150 -1.12 9.27 5.24
N TYR A 151 -0.68 8.68 4.13
CA TYR A 151 -1.16 9.03 2.78
C TYR A 151 -2.68 8.86 2.68
N ASN A 152 -3.21 7.70 3.08
CA ASN A 152 -4.65 7.43 3.01
C ASN A 152 -5.44 8.46 3.82
N VAL A 153 -5.12 8.63 5.10
CA VAL A 153 -5.90 9.48 6.01
C VAL A 153 -5.77 10.97 5.67
N LYS A 154 -4.58 11.42 5.28
CA LYS A 154 -4.31 12.87 5.12
C LYS A 154 -4.49 13.36 3.69
N LEU A 155 -4.36 12.50 2.69
CA LEU A 155 -4.36 12.90 1.27
C LEU A 155 -5.48 12.21 0.50
N GLU A 156 -5.54 10.88 0.51
CA GLU A 156 -6.46 10.12 -0.35
C GLU A 156 -7.93 10.23 0.10
N GLU A 157 -8.26 9.93 1.36
CA GLU A 157 -9.65 9.99 1.84
C GLU A 157 -10.25 11.41 1.67
N PRO A 158 -9.58 12.50 2.07
CA PRO A 158 -10.11 13.86 1.84
C PRO A 158 -10.25 14.22 0.36
N TYR A 159 -9.37 13.69 -0.50
CA TYR A 159 -9.48 13.86 -1.94
C TYR A 159 -10.72 13.16 -2.48
N LEU A 160 -10.94 11.90 -2.10
CA LEU A 160 -12.10 11.11 -2.52
C LEU A 160 -13.42 11.73 -2.02
N GLU A 161 -13.45 12.20 -0.77
CA GLU A 161 -14.58 12.97 -0.23
C GLU A 161 -14.89 14.20 -1.09
N ARG A 162 -13.86 14.92 -1.54
CA ARG A 162 -14.04 16.11 -2.38
C ARG A 162 -14.57 15.80 -3.77
N ILE A 163 -14.06 14.77 -4.44
CA ILE A 163 -14.40 14.52 -5.86
C ILE A 163 -15.64 13.63 -6.04
N PHE A 164 -15.99 12.81 -5.05
CA PHE A 164 -17.15 11.91 -5.11
C PHE A 164 -18.26 12.29 -4.11
N GLY A 165 -17.99 13.17 -3.14
CA GLY A 165 -18.99 13.68 -2.21
C GLY A 165 -19.74 12.57 -1.46
N GLU A 166 -21.07 12.66 -1.50
CA GLU A 166 -22.00 11.73 -0.84
C GLU A 166 -21.78 10.26 -1.20
N GLU A 167 -21.36 9.95 -2.45
CA GLU A 167 -21.10 8.58 -2.87
C GLU A 167 -19.97 7.95 -2.04
N TYR A 168 -18.87 8.71 -1.85
CA TYR A 168 -17.75 8.24 -1.05
C TYR A 168 -18.05 8.25 0.45
N LEU A 169 -18.81 9.21 0.96
CA LEU A 169 -19.20 9.25 2.37
C LEU A 169 -20.02 8.00 2.75
N LYS A 170 -21.03 7.63 1.95
CA LYS A 170 -21.81 6.40 2.16
C LYS A 170 -20.95 5.13 2.10
N TYR A 171 -20.00 5.10 1.17
CA TYR A 171 -19.04 4.00 1.09
C TYR A 171 -18.12 3.93 2.31
N LYS A 172 -17.62 5.08 2.78
CA LYS A 172 -16.76 5.21 3.97
C LYS A 172 -17.46 4.77 5.25
N GLU A 173 -18.74 5.06 5.40
CA GLU A 173 -19.55 4.62 6.54
C GLU A 173 -19.76 3.10 6.57
N SER A 174 -19.97 2.48 5.41
CA SER A 174 -20.32 1.06 5.30
C SER A 174 -19.12 0.12 5.19
N THR A 175 -17.94 0.65 4.85
CA THR A 175 -16.74 -0.13 4.53
C THR A 175 -15.53 0.31 5.34
N SER A 176 -14.91 -0.63 6.04
CA SER A 176 -13.69 -0.39 6.82
C SER A 176 -12.50 -0.01 5.95
N ARG A 177 -11.54 0.74 6.52
CA ARG A 177 -10.35 1.19 5.79
C ARG A 177 -9.47 0.03 5.28
N TYR A 178 -9.27 -1.01 6.09
CA TYR A 178 -8.32 -2.10 5.81
C TYR A 178 -8.97 -3.48 5.66
N PHE A 179 -9.62 -4.02 6.67
CA PHE A 179 -10.53 -5.14 6.51
C PHE A 179 -11.59 -5.07 7.59
N GLY A 180 -12.84 -5.32 7.22
CA GLY A 180 -13.94 -5.40 8.15
C GLY A 180 -15.15 -6.07 7.52
N ILE A 181 -16.10 -6.45 8.36
CA ILE A 181 -17.39 -6.96 7.90
C ILE A 181 -18.20 -5.76 7.42
N PRO A 182 -18.66 -5.73 6.15
CA PRO A 182 -19.43 -4.60 5.64
C PRO A 182 -20.72 -4.48 6.45
N THR A 183 -20.93 -3.33 7.09
CA THR A 183 -22.19 -3.09 7.80
C THR A 183 -23.27 -2.81 6.75
N ARG A 184 -24.20 -3.76 6.55
CA ARG A 184 -25.41 -3.53 5.75
C ARG A 184 -26.18 -2.37 6.39
N ARG A 185 -26.15 -1.18 5.78
CA ARG A 185 -27.28 -0.25 5.88
C ARG A 185 -28.20 -0.55 4.70
N ASN A 186 -29.45 -0.89 5.03
CA ASN A 186 -30.51 -1.14 4.07
C ASN A 186 -30.64 0.03 3.08
N LYS A 187 -31.01 -0.33 1.85
CA LYS A 187 -31.34 0.57 0.73
C LYS A 187 -32.22 1.74 1.16
#